data_AF-A0A5P9H182-F1
#
_entry.id   AF-A0A5P9H182-F1
#
_cell.length_a   1.000
_cell.length_b   1.000
_cell.length_c   1.000
_cell.angle_alpha   90.00
_cell.angle_beta   90.00
_cell.angle_gamma   90.00
#
_symmetry.space_group_name_H-M   'P 1'
#
loop_
_entity.id
_entity.type
_entity.pdbx_description
1 polymer ?
#
loop_
_entity_poly.entity_id
_entity_poly.type
_entity_poly.pdbx_seq_one_letter_code
_entity_poly.pdbx_strand_id
1 'polypeptide(L)'
;MKCHQCDRPALFRVADEGVPLCLDCYAQWSHINNMSFLQNAAMMNNALDHMDMVTGIPSSGGRLPVQALAKAMQRSHTLNNFNISQSQIGVLNTGSIERIDAAITLSKGSDSQLVGDQLKTLTDAVVQSEELSDDQKNEVLELTESLAEEIVGKRKPATIKAVMKAITEKVSSTTSLVGAADKLWDAIRDLFTGL
;
A
#
# COMPACT_ATOMS: atom_id res chain seq x y z
N MET A 1 -9.65 -25.58 8.11
CA MET A 1 -8.80 -26.07 7.00
C MET A 1 -7.64 -25.10 6.85
N LYS A 2 -6.41 -25.58 6.67
CA LYS A 2 -5.23 -24.72 6.47
C LYS A 2 -5.10 -24.34 4.99
N CYS A 3 -4.53 -23.18 4.72
CA CYS A 3 -4.13 -22.80 3.37
C CYS A 3 -3.05 -23.76 2.87
N HIS A 4 -3.07 -24.10 1.58
CA HIS A 4 -2.07 -24.97 0.98
C HIS A 4 -0.67 -24.31 0.90
N GLN A 5 -0.61 -22.97 0.82
CA GLN A 5 0.63 -22.22 0.70
C GLN A 5 1.13 -21.59 2.02
N CYS A 6 0.30 -21.48 3.05
CA CYS A 6 0.68 -20.83 4.30
C CYS A 6 -0.07 -21.38 5.52
N ASP A 7 0.39 -21.05 6.73
CA ASP A 7 -0.23 -21.53 7.98
C ASP A 7 -1.55 -20.84 8.36
N ARG A 8 -2.06 -19.92 7.52
CA ARG A 8 -3.30 -19.18 7.77
C ARG A 8 -4.55 -20.04 7.51
N PRO A 9 -5.70 -19.74 8.13
CA PRO A 9 -6.95 -20.44 7.84
C PRO A 9 -7.39 -20.19 6.39
N ALA A 10 -7.78 -21.27 5.71
CA ALA A 10 -8.31 -21.19 4.35
C ALA A 10 -9.79 -20.78 4.35
N LEU A 11 -10.13 -19.91 3.41
CA LEU A 11 -11.49 -19.37 3.20
C LEU A 11 -12.02 -19.67 1.79
N PHE A 12 -11.12 -19.78 0.81
CA PHE A 12 -11.46 -19.98 -0.59
C PHE A 12 -10.96 -21.33 -1.08
N ARG A 13 -11.64 -21.91 -2.08
CA ARG A 13 -11.18 -23.10 -2.81
C ARG A 13 -11.02 -22.72 -4.26
N VAL A 14 -9.89 -23.11 -4.84
CA VAL A 14 -9.49 -22.70 -6.18
C VAL A 14 -9.07 -23.92 -7.00
N ALA A 15 -9.29 -23.85 -8.32
CA ALA A 15 -9.16 -24.94 -9.28
C ALA A 15 -10.20 -26.06 -9.09
N ASP A 16 -10.35 -26.91 -10.11
CA ASP A 16 -11.25 -28.07 -10.09
C ASP A 16 -10.84 -29.09 -9.01
N GLU A 17 -9.55 -29.10 -8.64
CA GLU A 17 -8.98 -29.91 -7.55
C GLU A 17 -9.29 -29.35 -6.15
N GLY A 18 -9.90 -28.17 -6.05
CA GLY A 18 -10.42 -27.62 -4.80
C GLY A 18 -9.35 -27.25 -3.77
N VAL A 19 -8.22 -26.70 -4.22
CA VAL A 19 -7.08 -26.30 -3.38
C VAL A 19 -7.50 -25.18 -2.42
N PRO A 20 -7.38 -25.39 -1.09
CA PRO A 20 -7.79 -24.39 -0.11
C PRO A 20 -6.75 -23.27 0.01
N LEU A 21 -7.19 -22.02 -0.16
CA LEU A 21 -6.35 -20.80 -0.03
C LEU A 21 -6.89 -19.84 1.03
N CYS A 22 -5.98 -19.11 1.69
CA CYS A 22 -6.34 -17.96 2.53
C CYS A 22 -6.66 -16.74 1.66
N LEU A 23 -7.17 -15.67 2.28
CA LEU A 23 -7.53 -14.43 1.58
C LEU A 23 -6.35 -13.85 0.77
N ASP A 24 -5.15 -13.79 1.36
CA ASP A 24 -3.98 -13.19 0.69
C ASP A 24 -3.48 -14.03 -0.49
N CYS A 25 -3.33 -15.35 -0.31
CA CYS A 25 -2.95 -16.25 -1.39
C CYS A 25 -4.00 -16.26 -2.51
N TYR A 26 -5.28 -16.15 -2.17
CA TYR A 26 -6.35 -16.01 -3.14
C TYR A 26 -6.28 -14.68 -3.90
N ALA A 27 -6.02 -13.57 -3.21
CA ALA A 27 -5.88 -12.25 -3.84
C ALA A 27 -4.70 -12.21 -4.82
N GLN A 28 -3.55 -12.79 -4.43
CA GLN A 28 -2.39 -12.92 -5.31
C GLN A 28 -2.70 -13.79 -6.53
N TRP A 29 -3.35 -14.94 -6.33
CA TRP A 29 -3.75 -15.82 -7.43
C TRP A 29 -4.74 -15.13 -8.39
N SER A 30 -5.75 -14.45 -7.85
CA SER A 30 -6.72 -13.69 -8.64
C SER A 30 -6.03 -12.58 -9.44
N HIS A 31 -5.04 -11.90 -8.86
CA HIS A 31 -4.26 -10.88 -9.55
C HIS A 31 -3.49 -11.45 -10.75
N ILE A 32 -2.83 -12.60 -10.58
CA ILE A 32 -2.10 -13.28 -11.67
C ILE A 32 -3.04 -13.69 -12.80
N ASN A 33 -4.21 -14.27 -12.48
CA ASN A 33 -5.20 -14.63 -13.50
C ASN A 33 -5.75 -13.42 -14.23
N ASN A 34 -6.00 -12.34 -13.52
CA ASN A 34 -6.47 -11.09 -14.10
C ASN A 34 -5.44 -10.52 -15.08
N MET A 35 -4.15 -10.59 -14.75
CA MET A 35 -3.07 -10.21 -15.66
C MET A 35 -3.01 -11.09 -16.91
N SER A 36 -3.14 -12.41 -16.76
CA SER A 36 -3.19 -13.33 -17.90
C SER A 36 -4.39 -13.06 -18.81
N PHE A 37 -5.57 -12.80 -18.23
CA PHE A 37 -6.76 -12.42 -18.98
C PHE A 37 -6.54 -11.14 -19.80
N LEU A 38 -5.94 -10.11 -19.21
CA LEU A 38 -5.65 -8.84 -19.91
C LEU A 38 -4.64 -9.03 -21.04
N GLN A 39 -3.61 -9.85 -20.84
CA GLN A 39 -2.65 -10.19 -21.89
C GLN A 39 -3.34 -10.89 -23.06
N ASN A 40 -4.18 -11.89 -22.78
CA ASN A 40 -4.94 -12.60 -23.81
C ASN A 40 -5.90 -11.65 -24.55
N ALA A 41 -6.58 -10.75 -23.85
CA ALA A 41 -7.46 -9.75 -24.47
C ALA A 41 -6.69 -8.80 -25.39
N ALA A 42 -5.48 -8.37 -25.01
CA ALA A 42 -4.62 -7.56 -25.85
C ALA A 42 -4.14 -8.32 -27.10
N MET A 43 -3.76 -9.59 -26.93
CA MET A 43 -3.38 -10.45 -28.06
C MET A 43 -4.54 -10.69 -29.04
N MET A 44 -5.77 -10.83 -28.54
CA MET A 44 -6.97 -10.94 -29.39
C MET A 44 -7.18 -9.67 -30.22
N ASN A 45 -7.06 -8.49 -29.62
CA ASN A 45 -7.17 -7.23 -30.35
C ASN A 45 -6.09 -7.11 -31.43
N ASN A 46 -4.84 -7.45 -31.10
CA ASN A 46 -3.74 -7.46 -32.08
C ASN A 46 -4.00 -8.45 -33.23
N ALA A 47 -4.51 -9.65 -32.92
CA ALA A 47 -4.87 -10.63 -33.94
C ALA A 47 -5.98 -10.11 -34.88
N LEU A 48 -6.99 -9.42 -34.34
CA LEU A 48 -8.02 -8.77 -35.15
C LEU A 48 -7.42 -7.66 -36.04
N ASP A 49 -6.49 -6.87 -35.53
CA ASP A 49 -5.81 -5.84 -36.33
C ASP A 49 -5.00 -6.47 -37.48
N HIS A 50 -4.34 -7.61 -37.23
CA HIS A 50 -3.67 -8.37 -38.28
C HIS A 50 -4.66 -8.92 -39.32
N MET A 51 -5.84 -9.40 -38.91
CA MET A 51 -6.87 -9.84 -39.86
C MET A 51 -7.41 -8.68 -40.69
N ASP A 52 -7.66 -7.52 -40.09
CA ASP A 52 -8.15 -6.33 -40.79
C ASP A 52 -7.09 -5.82 -41.78
N MET A 53 -5.81 -5.87 -41.41
CA MET A 53 -4.69 -5.53 -42.30
C MET A 53 -4.60 -6.47 -43.51
N VAL A 54 -4.78 -7.77 -43.29
CA VAL A 54 -4.67 -8.80 -44.36
C VAL A 54 -5.88 -8.76 -45.29
N THR A 55 -7.08 -8.60 -44.72
CA THR A 55 -8.34 -8.64 -45.49
C THR A 55 -8.69 -7.29 -46.11
N GLY A 56 -8.14 -6.18 -45.59
CA GLY A 56 -8.46 -4.82 -46.01
C GLY A 56 -9.88 -4.38 -45.61
N ILE A 57 -10.61 -5.21 -44.87
CA ILE A 57 -11.96 -4.94 -44.40
C ILE A 57 -11.89 -4.84 -42.88
N PRO A 58 -12.22 -3.69 -42.28
CA PRO A 58 -12.27 -3.58 -40.83
C PRO A 58 -13.36 -4.51 -40.28
N SER A 59 -12.97 -5.37 -39.35
CA SER A 59 -13.90 -6.24 -38.63
C SER A 59 -14.95 -5.41 -37.89
N SER A 60 -16.22 -5.77 -38.04
CA SER A 60 -17.36 -5.07 -37.41
C SER A 60 -17.50 -5.34 -35.90
N GLY A 61 -16.65 -6.22 -35.34
CA GLY A 61 -16.61 -6.50 -33.91
C GLY A 61 -15.81 -5.44 -33.15
N GLY A 62 -16.43 -4.86 -32.11
CA GLY A 62 -15.75 -3.91 -31.22
C GLY A 62 -14.53 -4.53 -30.54
N ARG A 63 -13.44 -3.77 -30.45
CA ARG A 63 -12.23 -4.18 -29.71
C ARG A 63 -12.53 -4.23 -28.21
N LEU A 64 -11.88 -5.17 -27.51
CA LEU A 64 -11.98 -5.23 -26.06
C LEU A 64 -11.27 -4.02 -25.45
N PRO A 65 -11.90 -3.26 -24.54
CA PRO A 65 -11.29 -2.08 -23.93
C PRO A 65 -10.33 -2.48 -22.81
N VAL A 66 -9.18 -3.07 -23.18
CA VAL A 66 -8.18 -3.62 -22.24
C VAL A 66 -7.73 -2.60 -21.21
N GLN A 67 -7.54 -1.33 -21.60
CA GLN A 67 -7.13 -0.27 -20.67
C GLN A 67 -8.19 0.04 -19.60
N ALA A 68 -9.46 0.07 -19.99
CA ALA A 68 -10.56 0.30 -19.05
C ALA A 68 -10.73 -0.89 -18.10
N LEU A 69 -10.62 -2.10 -18.62
CA LEU A 69 -10.64 -3.33 -17.82
C LEU A 69 -9.46 -3.38 -16.85
N ALA A 70 -8.24 -3.09 -17.30
CA ALA A 70 -7.05 -3.03 -16.45
C ALA A 70 -7.22 -2.01 -15.31
N LYS A 71 -7.73 -0.81 -15.61
CA LYS A 71 -8.00 0.23 -14.61
C LYS A 71 -9.07 -0.18 -13.60
N ALA A 72 -10.11 -0.90 -14.03
CA ALA A 72 -11.13 -1.43 -13.14
C ALA A 72 -10.57 -2.55 -12.23
N MET A 73 -9.70 -3.40 -12.76
CA MET A 73 -9.08 -4.53 -12.03
C MET A 73 -7.98 -4.10 -11.05
N GLN A 74 -7.32 -2.97 -11.30
CA GLN A 74 -6.34 -2.37 -10.38
C GLN A 74 -6.95 -1.89 -9.06
N ARG A 75 -8.25 -1.60 -9.01
CA ARG A 75 -8.91 -1.00 -7.83
C ARG A 75 -9.17 -1.95 -6.66
N SER A 76 -8.86 -3.26 -6.78
CA SER A 76 -9.39 -4.25 -5.83
C SER A 76 -8.38 -4.86 -4.84
N HIS A 77 -7.08 -4.61 -4.95
CA HIS A 77 -6.08 -5.28 -4.10
C HIS A 77 -4.91 -4.37 -3.70
N THR A 78 -5.17 -3.32 -2.92
CA THR A 78 -4.12 -2.68 -2.12
C THR A 78 -3.88 -3.56 -0.89
N LEU A 79 -2.79 -4.34 -0.92
CA LEU A 79 -2.29 -5.10 0.24
C LEU A 79 -1.63 -4.11 1.21
N ASN A 80 -2.42 -3.29 1.87
CA ASN A 80 -1.93 -2.36 2.88
C ASN A 80 -1.39 -3.15 4.08
N ASN A 81 -0.30 -2.69 4.69
CA ASN A 81 0.19 -3.22 5.96
C ASN A 81 -0.71 -2.82 7.15
N PHE A 82 -1.76 -2.02 6.90
CA PHE A 82 -2.68 -1.41 7.86
C PHE A 82 -4.10 -1.93 7.68
N ASN A 83 -4.83 -2.08 8.80
CA ASN A 83 -6.26 -2.44 8.78
C ASN A 83 -7.13 -1.17 8.82
N ILE A 84 -7.38 -0.57 7.65
CA ILE A 84 -8.24 0.61 7.54
C ILE A 84 -9.68 0.15 7.31
N SER A 85 -10.56 0.43 8.27
CA SER A 85 -12.00 0.18 8.14
C SER A 85 -12.62 1.09 7.07
N GLN A 86 -13.61 0.59 6.33
CA GLN A 86 -14.30 1.28 5.22
C GLN A 86 -14.86 2.67 5.60
N SER A 87 -15.04 2.98 6.88
CA SER A 87 -15.49 4.28 7.39
C SER A 87 -14.40 5.36 7.48
N GLN A 88 -13.12 5.01 7.40
CA GLN A 88 -11.98 5.95 7.52
C GLN A 88 -11.43 6.39 6.14
N ILE A 89 -11.78 5.67 5.07
CA ILE A 89 -11.30 5.87 3.70
C ILE A 89 -11.87 7.15 3.07
N GLY A 90 -13.04 7.62 3.51
CA GLY A 90 -13.72 8.80 2.95
C GLY A 90 -13.22 10.16 3.46
N VAL A 91 -12.42 10.18 4.52
CA VAL A 91 -12.02 11.42 5.21
C VAL A 91 -10.49 11.59 5.30
N LEU A 92 -9.75 10.47 5.27
CA LEU A 92 -8.29 10.49 5.30
C LEU A 92 -7.69 10.53 3.89
N ASN A 93 -6.60 11.27 3.72
CA ASN A 93 -5.86 11.34 2.46
C ASN A 93 -5.17 9.99 2.17
N THR A 94 -5.90 9.09 1.50
CA THR A 94 -5.47 7.71 1.20
C THR A 94 -4.15 7.63 0.44
N GLY A 95 -3.81 8.64 -0.36
CA GLY A 95 -2.54 8.72 -1.07
C GLY A 95 -1.32 8.90 -0.16
N SER A 96 -1.48 9.48 1.03
CA SER A 96 -0.41 9.59 2.02
C SER A 96 -0.15 8.25 2.70
N ILE A 97 -1.21 7.51 3.00
CA ILE A 97 -1.10 6.18 3.62
C ILE A 97 -0.46 5.17 2.67
N GLU A 98 -0.85 5.19 1.38
CA GLU A 98 -0.22 4.34 0.36
C GLU A 98 1.29 4.61 0.23
N ARG A 99 1.70 5.89 0.30
CA ARG A 99 3.13 6.27 0.23
C ARG A 99 3.91 5.87 1.47
N ILE A 100 3.32 6.01 2.66
CA ILE A 100 3.89 5.49 3.90
C ILE A 100 4.04 3.96 3.83
N ASP A 101 3.02 3.25 3.33
CA ASP A 101 3.04 1.79 3.20
C ASP A 101 4.14 1.30 2.24
N ALA A 102 4.32 2.01 1.12
CA ALA A 102 5.41 1.77 0.19
C ALA A 102 6.78 1.97 0.86
N ALA A 103 6.96 3.06 1.62
CA ALA A 103 8.20 3.34 2.34
C ALA A 103 8.51 2.29 3.41
N ILE A 104 7.50 1.84 4.16
CA ILE A 104 7.65 0.73 5.12
C ILE A 104 8.05 -0.56 4.39
N THR A 105 7.42 -0.84 3.25
CA THR A 105 7.76 -2.02 2.44
C THR A 105 9.21 -1.96 1.94
N LEU A 106 9.67 -0.79 1.49
CA LEU A 106 11.06 -0.58 1.08
C LEU A 106 12.06 -0.68 2.24
N SER A 107 11.64 -0.35 3.46
CA SER A 107 12.50 -0.46 4.65
C SER A 107 12.72 -1.91 5.11
N LYS A 108 11.86 -2.86 4.75
CA LYS A 108 11.96 -4.27 5.17
C LYS A 108 13.24 -4.91 4.61
N GLY A 109 14.04 -5.50 5.50
CA GLY A 109 15.33 -6.11 5.13
C GLY A 109 16.47 -5.11 4.87
N SER A 110 16.26 -3.83 5.18
CA SER A 110 17.31 -2.79 5.16
C SER A 110 17.76 -2.43 6.58
N ASP A 111 18.79 -1.58 6.67
CA ASP A 111 19.22 -0.93 7.92
C ASP A 111 18.10 -0.11 8.58
N SER A 112 17.15 0.39 7.78
CA SER A 112 16.01 1.21 8.22
C SER A 112 14.78 0.41 8.64
N GLN A 113 14.84 -0.92 8.71
CA GLN A 113 13.67 -1.76 9.04
C GLN A 113 13.03 -1.39 10.37
N LEU A 114 13.84 -1.14 11.40
CA LEU A 114 13.35 -0.76 12.73
C LEU A 114 12.61 0.58 12.69
N VAL A 115 13.05 1.52 11.84
CA VAL A 115 12.35 2.79 11.60
C VAL A 115 11.03 2.57 10.85
N GLY A 116 11.01 1.66 9.86
CA GLY A 116 9.78 1.26 9.17
C GLY A 116 8.73 0.66 10.10
N ASP A 117 9.13 -0.18 11.04
CA ASP A 117 8.23 -0.77 12.04
C ASP A 117 7.66 0.30 13.00
N GLN A 118 8.46 1.31 13.37
CA GLN A 118 7.98 2.44 14.18
C GLN A 118 7.09 3.40 13.37
N LEU A 119 7.39 3.63 12.08
CA LEU A 119 6.52 4.39 11.19
C LEU A 119 5.14 3.73 11.11
N LYS A 120 5.10 2.40 10.95
CA LYS A 120 3.86 1.63 11.00
C LYS A 120 3.10 1.89 12.29
N THR A 121 3.79 1.76 13.43
CA THR A 121 3.19 1.93 14.75
C THR A 121 2.59 3.32 14.95
N LEU A 122 3.29 4.37 14.50
CA LEU A 122 2.79 5.74 14.56
C LEU A 122 1.57 5.93 13.65
N THR A 123 1.64 5.48 12.39
CA THR A 123 0.53 5.59 11.43
C THR A 123 -0.72 4.88 11.92
N ASP A 124 -0.59 3.65 12.44
CA ASP A 124 -1.71 2.91 13.03
C ASP A 124 -2.33 3.67 14.20
N ALA A 125 -1.51 4.22 15.10
CA ALA A 125 -1.98 4.96 16.25
C ALA A 125 -2.71 6.26 15.85
N VAL A 126 -2.23 6.96 14.81
CA VAL A 126 -2.87 8.19 14.30
C VAL A 126 -4.22 7.88 13.68
N VAL A 127 -4.30 6.83 12.86
CA VAL A 127 -5.54 6.41 12.19
C VAL A 127 -6.59 5.97 13.22
N GLN A 128 -6.16 5.27 14.27
CA GLN A 128 -7.04 4.76 15.34
C GLN A 128 -7.34 5.78 16.44
N SER A 129 -6.66 6.93 16.48
CA SER A 129 -6.89 7.94 17.51
C SER A 129 -8.31 8.51 17.40
N GLU A 130 -9.07 8.49 18.49
CA GLU A 130 -10.35 9.21 18.60
C GLU A 130 -10.16 10.64 19.14
N GLU A 131 -8.95 10.97 19.61
CA GLU A 131 -8.61 12.26 20.21
C GLU A 131 -8.25 13.32 19.17
N LEU A 132 -7.81 12.89 17.98
CA LEU A 132 -7.48 13.79 16.86
C LEU A 132 -8.70 14.02 15.97
N SER A 133 -8.91 15.28 15.60
CA SER A 133 -9.82 15.60 14.49
C SER A 133 -9.28 15.04 13.18
N ASP A 134 -10.15 14.87 12.19
CA ASP A 134 -9.74 14.35 10.89
C ASP A 134 -8.70 15.25 10.19
N ASP A 135 -8.81 16.57 10.35
CA ASP A 135 -7.82 17.53 9.85
C ASP A 135 -6.45 17.32 10.51
N GLN A 136 -6.43 17.08 11.83
CA GLN A 136 -5.19 16.81 12.57
C GLN A 136 -4.58 15.46 12.18
N LYS A 137 -5.42 14.43 11.96
CA LYS A 137 -4.95 13.14 11.46
C LYS A 137 -4.28 13.28 10.10
N ASN A 138 -4.92 14.00 9.18
CA ASN A 138 -4.37 14.24 7.84
C ASN A 138 -3.03 14.98 7.91
N GLU A 139 -2.93 16.04 8.71
CA GLU A 139 -1.69 16.79 8.87
C GLU A 139 -0.56 15.93 9.45
N VAL A 140 -0.84 15.11 10.48
CA VAL A 140 0.15 14.20 11.06
C VAL A 140 0.56 13.11 10.05
N LEU A 141 -0.39 12.60 9.25
CA LEU A 141 -0.10 11.62 8.20
C LEU A 141 0.75 12.21 7.07
N GLU A 142 0.51 13.45 6.65
CA GLU A 142 1.33 14.15 5.63
C GLU A 142 2.76 14.40 6.13
N LEU A 143 2.92 14.76 7.41
CA LEU A 143 4.25 14.86 8.02
C LEU A 143 4.93 13.50 8.11
N THR A 144 4.18 12.45 8.44
CA THR A 144 4.70 11.07 8.51
C THR A 144 5.09 10.56 7.12
N GLU A 145 4.34 10.90 6.08
CA GLU A 145 4.68 10.63 4.68
C GLU A 145 5.98 11.32 4.29
N SER A 146 6.09 12.63 4.54
CA SER A 146 7.30 13.41 4.24
C SER A 146 8.53 12.84 4.94
N LEU A 147 8.36 12.39 6.19
CA LEU A 147 9.40 11.73 6.95
C LEU A 147 9.81 10.39 6.33
N ALA A 148 8.84 9.56 5.96
CA ALA A 148 9.07 8.25 5.37
C ALA A 148 9.83 8.37 4.02
N GLU A 149 9.45 9.33 3.18
CA GLU A 149 10.17 9.63 1.94
C GLU A 149 11.61 10.09 2.19
N GLU A 150 11.85 10.92 3.21
CA GLU A 150 13.20 11.41 3.54
C GLU A 150 14.09 10.29 4.09
N ILE A 151 13.55 9.35 4.89
CA ILE A 151 14.29 8.21 5.46
C ILE A 151 14.70 7.19 4.38
N VAL A 152 13.81 6.91 3.43
CA VAL A 152 14.09 5.97 2.33
C VAL A 152 14.91 6.63 1.23
N GLY A 153 14.76 7.95 1.04
CA GLY A 153 15.42 8.72 -0.01
C GLY A 153 16.74 9.37 0.42
N LYS A 154 16.69 10.68 0.66
CA LYS A 154 17.88 11.55 0.75
C LYS A 154 18.56 11.54 2.13
N ARG A 155 17.86 11.07 3.16
CA ARG A 155 18.35 10.91 4.53
C ARG A 155 18.99 12.17 5.12
N LYS A 156 18.44 13.36 4.88
CA LYS A 156 18.99 14.62 5.40
C LYS A 156 18.62 14.79 6.89
N PRO A 157 19.60 14.79 7.82
CA PRO A 157 19.31 14.84 9.26
C PRO A 157 18.56 16.09 9.70
N ALA A 158 18.84 17.24 9.07
CA ALA A 158 18.17 18.50 9.39
C ALA A 158 16.67 18.48 9.03
N THR A 159 16.32 17.89 7.88
CA THR A 159 14.92 17.73 7.45
C THR A 159 14.20 16.74 8.36
N ILE A 160 14.83 15.59 8.64
CA ILE A 160 14.27 14.56 9.51
C ILE A 160 13.98 15.13 10.91
N LYS A 161 14.92 15.88 11.50
CA LYS A 161 14.75 16.53 12.79
C LYS A 161 13.63 17.58 12.79
N ALA A 162 13.51 18.37 11.71
CA ALA A 162 12.46 19.36 11.58
C ALA A 162 11.07 18.72 11.47
N VAL A 163 10.93 17.68 10.65
CA VAL A 163 9.67 16.95 10.47
C VAL A 163 9.27 16.22 11.75
N MET A 164 10.22 15.55 12.42
CA MET A 164 9.95 14.88 13.70
C MET A 164 9.54 15.85 14.80
N LYS A 165 10.14 17.05 14.84
CA LYS A 165 9.72 18.10 15.76
C LYS A 165 8.26 18.53 15.50
N ALA A 166 7.90 18.74 14.23
CA ALA A 166 6.53 19.09 13.84
C ALA A 166 5.52 17.99 14.22
N ILE A 167 5.86 16.72 13.98
CA ILE A 167 5.05 15.58 14.41
C ILE A 167 4.85 15.60 15.93
N THR A 168 5.93 15.73 16.69
CA THR A 168 5.90 15.72 18.17
C THR A 168 5.06 16.87 18.72
N GLU A 169 5.17 18.07 18.16
CA GLU A 169 4.35 19.23 18.55
C GLU A 169 2.86 18.96 18.31
N LYS A 170 2.51 18.37 17.16
CA LYS A 170 1.12 18.07 16.79
C LYS A 170 0.50 16.96 17.61
N VAL A 171 1.27 15.95 17.98
CA VAL A 171 0.78 14.82 18.77
C VAL A 171 0.93 15.01 20.29
N SER A 172 1.53 16.12 20.73
CA SER A 172 1.84 16.41 22.14
C SER A 172 0.63 16.34 23.09
N SER A 173 -0.58 16.54 22.57
CA SER A 173 -1.83 16.48 23.33
C SER A 173 -2.36 15.06 23.59
N THR A 174 -1.84 14.06 22.88
CA THR A 174 -2.29 12.66 22.96
C THR A 174 -1.18 11.75 23.44
N THR A 175 -1.30 11.24 24.66
CA THR A 175 -0.23 10.47 25.33
C THR A 175 0.16 9.19 24.57
N SER A 176 -0.80 8.52 23.91
CA SER A 176 -0.54 7.32 23.11
C SER A 176 0.29 7.62 21.86
N LEU A 177 0.10 8.80 21.25
CA LEU A 177 0.83 9.24 20.07
C LEU A 177 2.21 9.80 20.41
N VAL A 178 2.35 10.47 21.56
CA VAL A 178 3.66 10.88 22.09
C VAL A 178 4.57 9.66 22.27
N GLY A 179 4.08 8.60 22.90
CA GLY A 179 4.86 7.37 23.09
C GLY A 179 5.24 6.68 21.78
N ALA A 180 4.42 6.78 20.73
CA ALA A 180 4.74 6.27 19.41
C ALA A 180 5.79 7.16 18.69
N ALA A 181 5.65 8.48 18.79
CA ALA A 181 6.59 9.43 18.21
C ALA A 181 7.98 9.36 18.87
N ASP A 182 8.06 9.17 20.18
CA ASP A 182 9.32 9.00 20.91
C ASP A 182 10.07 7.75 20.45
N LYS A 183 9.37 6.61 20.34
CA LYS A 183 9.96 5.37 19.83
C LYS A 183 10.47 5.50 18.40
N LEU A 184 9.72 6.21 17.55
CA LEU A 184 10.15 6.53 16.20
C LEU A 184 11.40 7.40 16.19
N TRP A 185 11.48 8.37 17.10
CA TRP A 185 12.64 9.23 17.22
C TRP A 185 13.89 8.49 17.68
N ASP A 186 13.75 7.59 18.66
CA ASP A 186 14.86 6.74 19.11
C ASP A 186 15.35 5.81 18.00
N ALA A 187 14.43 5.20 17.26
CA ALA A 187 14.73 4.41 16.07
C ALA A 187 15.52 5.19 15.01
N ILE A 188 15.14 6.45 14.76
CA ILE A 188 15.81 7.34 13.82
C ILE A 188 17.21 7.71 14.34
N ARG A 189 17.35 8.02 15.63
CA ARG A 189 18.66 8.33 16.24
C ARG A 189 19.64 7.16 16.14
N ASP A 190 19.16 5.95 16.36
CA ASP A 190 19.98 4.74 16.25
C ASP A 190 20.42 4.50 14.79
N LEU A 191 19.56 4.79 13.81
CA LEU A 191 19.88 4.69 12.39
C LEU A 191 20.91 5.76 11.96
N PHE A 192 20.80 6.97 12.51
CA PHE A 192 21.69 8.09 12.24
C PHE A 192 22.57 8.35 13.45
N THR A 193 23.57 7.49 13.67
CA THR A 193 24.56 7.63 14.75
C THR A 193 25.05 9.08 14.87
N GLY A 194 24.55 9.84 15.84
CA GLY A 194 24.98 11.23 16.15
C GLY A 194 24.00 12.38 15.87
N LEU A 195 22.69 12.22 16.06
CA LEU A 195 21.67 13.29 15.94
C LEU A 195 21.22 13.94 17.26
#